data_AF-A0A2R8CKI3-F1
#
_entry.id   AF-A0A2R8CKI3-F1
#
_cell.length_a   1.000
_cell.length_b   1.000
_cell.length_c   1.000
_cell.angle_alpha   90.00
_cell.angle_beta   90.00
_cell.angle_gamma   90.00
#
_symmetry.space_group_name_H-M   'P 1'
#
loop_
_entity.id
_entity.type
_entity.pdbx_description
1 polymer ?
#
loop_
_entity_poly.entity_id
_entity_poly.type
_entity_poly.pdbx_seq_one_letter_code
_entity_poly.pdbx_strand_id
1 'polypeptide(L)'
;MLGRQAFAGLALDYLVFGNAYLEEMRGRLGKRLPFQHRRAKYMRRGGTNADRYWWAPTYADRIELPRGRVVHLLEPDIDQSVYGIPDYIGSLQSAWLNENATLFRRRYYLNGSHAGFVMYVSDAAQDRQDIDAMRTALKESKGVGNFKNLFMYSPNGKKDGVQIIPISEVAAKDEFWNVKNTTRDDQLAGHRIPPQLMGIIPQNTGGFGDVEKAANVFVANELEPLQATMREINEWAGEEIVVFHPYSLGENGPGPELDPTK
;
A
#
# COMPACT_ATOMS: atom_id res chain seq x y z
N MET A 1 14.30 -19.82 20.12
CA MET A 1 13.04 -19.49 19.41
C MET A 1 12.78 -17.98 19.44
N LEU A 2 12.45 -17.41 18.29
CA LEU A 2 12.09 -16.00 18.13
C LEU A 2 10.68 -15.72 18.68
N GLY A 3 10.50 -14.61 19.39
CA GLY A 3 9.18 -14.23 19.89
C GLY A 3 8.21 -13.90 18.75
N ARG A 4 6.93 -14.28 18.88
CA ARG A 4 5.90 -14.09 17.84
C ARG A 4 5.79 -12.64 17.35
N GLN A 5 5.86 -11.67 18.25
CA GLN A 5 5.82 -10.24 17.89
C GLN A 5 7.03 -9.81 17.06
N ALA A 6 8.22 -10.30 17.39
CA ALA A 6 9.44 -9.99 16.65
C ALA A 6 9.41 -10.64 15.26
N PHE A 7 8.91 -11.87 15.18
CA PHE A 7 8.68 -12.55 13.91
C PHE A 7 7.63 -11.82 13.04
N ALA A 8 6.52 -11.36 13.61
CA ALA A 8 5.51 -10.60 12.87
C ALA A 8 6.09 -9.30 12.29
N GLY A 9 6.93 -8.59 13.05
CA GLY A 9 7.64 -7.40 12.54
C GLY A 9 8.64 -7.72 11.42
N LEU A 10 9.34 -8.85 11.55
CA LEU A 10 10.27 -9.35 10.54
C LEU A 10 9.55 -9.72 9.24
N ALA A 11 8.45 -10.46 9.34
CA ALA A 11 7.61 -10.85 8.20
C ALA A 11 7.00 -9.63 7.50
N LEU A 12 6.53 -8.64 8.27
CA LEU A 12 6.02 -7.39 7.72
C LEU A 12 7.11 -6.65 6.93
N ASP A 13 8.32 -6.54 7.47
CA ASP A 13 9.42 -5.88 6.79
C ASP A 13 9.81 -6.60 5.49
N TYR A 14 9.83 -7.93 5.50
CA TYR A 14 10.07 -8.72 4.29
C TYR A 14 9.00 -8.44 3.23
N LEU A 15 7.73 -8.54 3.60
CA LEU A 15 6.60 -8.36 2.68
C LEU A 15 6.49 -6.93 2.14
N VAL A 16 6.82 -5.91 2.94
CA VAL A 16 6.66 -4.50 2.56
C VAL A 16 7.89 -3.97 1.84
N PHE A 17 9.10 -4.32 2.28
CA PHE A 17 10.34 -3.76 1.76
C PHE A 17 11.15 -4.72 0.90
N GLY A 18 10.80 -6.01 0.82
CA GLY A 18 11.66 -7.05 0.23
C GLY A 18 12.94 -7.28 1.03
N ASN A 19 12.99 -6.81 2.28
CA ASN A 19 14.19 -6.79 3.11
C ASN A 19 13.80 -6.98 4.58
N ALA A 20 14.37 -7.97 5.25
CA ALA A 20 14.16 -8.20 6.68
C ALA A 20 15.47 -8.46 7.41
N TYR A 21 15.61 -7.89 8.61
CA TYR A 21 16.86 -7.92 9.37
C TYR A 21 16.64 -8.42 10.79
N LEU A 22 17.50 -9.36 11.20
CA LEU A 22 17.53 -9.89 12.54
C LEU A 22 18.97 -9.86 13.06
N GLU A 23 19.16 -9.30 14.26
CA GLU A 23 20.48 -9.19 14.89
C GLU A 23 20.65 -10.21 16.02
N GLU A 24 21.77 -10.93 15.99
CA GLU A 24 22.27 -11.75 17.11
C GLU A 24 22.83 -10.82 18.20
N MET A 25 22.04 -10.59 19.25
CA MET A 25 22.49 -9.84 20.41
C MET A 25 23.41 -10.68 21.29
N ARG A 26 24.51 -10.10 21.77
CA ARG A 26 25.40 -10.75 22.74
C ARG A 26 25.56 -9.88 23.99
N GLY A 27 25.43 -10.51 25.16
CA GLY A 27 25.71 -9.87 26.44
C GLY A 27 27.21 -9.56 26.60
N ARG A 28 27.55 -8.75 27.60
CA ARG A 28 28.95 -8.36 27.89
C ARG A 28 29.88 -9.56 28.13
N LEU A 29 29.34 -10.66 28.65
CA LEU A 29 30.05 -11.92 28.91
C LEU A 29 30.03 -12.88 27.71
N GLY A 30 29.59 -12.43 26.52
CA GLY A 30 29.55 -13.26 25.30
C GLY A 30 28.35 -14.21 25.19
N LYS A 31 27.51 -14.33 26.23
CA LYS A 31 26.27 -15.12 26.16
C LYS A 31 25.33 -14.57 25.09
N ARG A 32 24.81 -15.44 24.22
CA ARG A 32 23.75 -15.12 23.26
C ARG A 32 22.50 -14.63 24.00
N LEU A 33 22.02 -13.47 23.59
CA LEU A 33 20.74 -12.88 24.01
C LEU A 33 19.69 -13.16 22.93
N PRO A 34 18.40 -12.93 23.21
CA PRO A 34 17.35 -13.08 22.20
C PRO A 34 17.66 -12.24 20.96
N PHE A 35 17.37 -12.83 19.80
CA PHE A 35 17.46 -12.14 18.52
C PHE A 35 16.59 -10.89 18.51
N GLN A 36 17.14 -9.80 17.97
CA GLN A 36 16.44 -8.53 17.88
C GLN A 36 16.06 -8.23 16.44
N HIS A 37 14.76 -8.06 16.20
CA HIS A 37 14.26 -7.53 14.93
C HIS A 37 14.75 -6.08 14.74
N ARG A 38 15.37 -5.82 13.59
CA ARG A 38 15.80 -4.48 13.18
C ARG A 38 14.91 -4.00 12.04
N ARG A 39 14.17 -2.92 12.27
CA ARG A 39 13.25 -2.34 11.29
C ARG A 39 13.97 -2.01 9.98
N ALA A 40 13.56 -2.62 8.89
CA ALA A 40 14.20 -2.51 7.58
C ALA A 40 14.31 -1.08 7.07
N LYS A 41 13.30 -0.23 7.31
CA LYS A 41 13.31 1.20 6.97
C LYS A 41 14.56 1.95 7.44
N TYR A 42 15.08 1.58 8.61
CA TYR A 42 16.22 2.26 9.26
C TYR A 42 17.54 1.50 9.08
N MET A 43 17.53 0.36 8.41
CA MET A 43 18.74 -0.40 8.13
C MET A 43 19.39 0.11 6.85
N ARG A 44 20.73 0.12 6.83
CA ARG A 44 21.53 0.37 5.64
C ARG A 44 22.58 -0.71 5.50
N ARG A 45 22.72 -1.24 4.29
CA ARG A 45 23.77 -2.17 3.90
C ARG A 45 24.78 -1.46 3.00
N GLY A 46 26.06 -1.81 3.14
CA GLY A 46 27.13 -1.19 2.37
C GLY A 46 28.49 -1.84 2.65
N GLY A 47 29.55 -1.19 2.19
CA GLY A 47 30.88 -1.79 2.10
C GLY A 47 31.13 -2.39 0.71
N THR A 48 32.39 -2.58 0.35
CA THR A 48 32.80 -3.05 -0.98
C THR A 48 32.18 -4.40 -1.35
N ASN A 49 31.92 -5.24 -0.35
CA ASN A 49 31.32 -6.57 -0.50
C ASN A 49 29.88 -6.65 0.04
N ALA A 50 29.24 -5.50 0.30
CA ALA A 50 27.92 -5.44 0.94
C ALA A 50 27.84 -6.26 2.26
N ASP A 51 28.90 -6.22 3.08
CA ASP A 51 29.06 -7.04 4.30
C ASP A 51 28.86 -6.24 5.59
N ARG A 52 28.57 -4.94 5.50
CA ARG A 52 28.42 -4.05 6.64
C ARG A 52 27.00 -3.53 6.75
N TYR A 53 26.50 -3.47 7.98
CA TYR A 53 25.16 -3.01 8.31
C TYR A 53 25.22 -1.84 9.28
N TRP A 54 24.34 -0.86 9.06
CA TRP A 54 24.14 0.26 9.95
C TRP A 54 22.67 0.40 10.31
N TRP A 55 22.43 0.74 11.57
CA TRP A 55 21.15 1.22 12.03
C TRP A 55 21.17 2.75 12.06
N ALA A 56 20.29 3.37 11.27
CA ALA A 56 20.22 4.80 11.03
C ALA A 56 18.76 5.31 11.07
N PRO A 57 18.15 5.45 12.27
CA PRO A 57 16.82 6.03 12.43
C PRO A 57 16.76 7.50 12.01
N THR A 58 17.86 8.23 12.20
CA THR A 58 18.02 9.63 11.82
C THR A 58 19.34 9.82 11.10
N TYR A 59 19.56 10.97 10.48
CA TYR A 59 20.82 11.28 9.81
C TYR A 59 22.00 11.38 10.80
N ALA A 60 21.74 11.88 12.01
CA ALA A 60 22.75 12.07 13.06
C ALA A 60 23.03 10.78 13.83
N ASP A 61 22.00 9.98 14.10
CA ASP A 61 22.11 8.74 14.86
C ASP A 61 22.36 7.57 13.90
N ARG A 62 23.63 7.36 13.55
CA ARG A 62 24.06 6.21 12.75
C ARG A 62 25.01 5.33 13.56
N ILE A 63 24.62 4.09 13.77
CA ILE A 63 25.41 3.10 14.51
C ILE A 63 25.75 1.96 13.55
N GLU A 64 27.04 1.64 13.43
CA GLU A 64 27.46 0.42 12.74
C GLU A 64 27.20 -0.79 13.62
N LEU A 65 26.52 -1.79 13.07
CA LEU A 65 26.25 -3.04 13.77
C LEU A 65 27.46 -3.97 13.66
N PRO A 66 27.66 -4.86 14.65
CA PRO A 66 28.76 -5.81 14.61
C PRO A 66 28.69 -6.70 13.36
N ARG A 67 29.84 -6.87 12.69
CA ARG A 67 29.94 -7.73 11.50
C ARG A 67 29.59 -9.18 11.81
N GLY A 68 28.93 -9.84 10.87
CA GLY A 68 28.53 -11.24 11.00
C GLY A 68 27.46 -11.51 12.07
N ARG A 69 26.81 -10.47 12.62
CA ARG A 69 25.72 -10.62 13.60
C ARG A 69 24.35 -10.25 13.07
N VAL A 70 24.24 -9.85 11.80
CA VAL A 70 22.97 -9.49 11.18
C VAL A 70 22.70 -10.50 10.07
N VAL A 71 21.57 -11.19 10.16
CA VAL A 71 20.98 -11.87 9.00
C VAL A 71 20.12 -10.88 8.25
N HIS A 72 20.28 -10.86 6.94
CA HIS A 72 19.51 -10.05 6.02
C HIS A 72 18.82 -11.02 5.05
N LEU A 73 17.53 -11.24 5.28
CA LEU A 73 16.68 -11.89 4.28
C LEU A 73 16.33 -10.86 3.21
N LEU A 74 16.64 -11.18 1.96
CA LEU A 74 16.46 -10.28 0.83
C LEU A 74 15.66 -11.01 -0.26
N GLU A 75 14.63 -10.34 -0.78
CA GLU A 75 13.92 -10.80 -1.99
C GLU A 75 14.82 -10.51 -3.21
N PRO A 76 15.25 -11.51 -4.00
CA PRO A 76 16.20 -11.30 -5.08
C PRO A 76 15.80 -10.19 -6.06
N ASP A 77 16.76 -9.33 -6.41
CA ASP A 77 16.59 -8.29 -7.42
C ASP A 77 17.47 -8.58 -8.65
N ILE A 78 16.99 -8.21 -9.83
CA ILE A 78 17.68 -8.38 -11.11
C ILE A 78 18.80 -7.35 -11.30
N ASP A 79 18.66 -6.16 -10.73
CA ASP A 79 19.56 -5.03 -10.98
C ASP A 79 20.71 -4.95 -9.97
N GLN A 80 20.51 -5.45 -8.74
CA GLN A 80 21.51 -5.39 -7.67
C GLN A 80 21.37 -6.53 -6.65
N SER A 81 22.38 -6.67 -5.78
CA SER A 81 22.41 -7.66 -4.70
C SER A 81 22.50 -7.04 -3.29
N VAL A 82 22.34 -5.72 -3.16
CA VAL A 82 22.48 -5.02 -1.88
C VAL A 82 21.14 -5.00 -1.13
N TYR A 83 20.03 -4.72 -1.81
CA TYR A 83 18.68 -4.76 -1.26
C TYR A 83 17.77 -5.57 -2.15
N GLY A 84 16.75 -6.16 -1.54
CA GLY A 84 15.66 -6.77 -2.28
C GLY A 84 14.59 -5.78 -2.71
N ILE A 85 13.73 -6.23 -3.63
CA ILE A 85 12.57 -5.50 -4.15
C ILE A 85 11.33 -6.37 -3.93
N PRO A 86 10.26 -5.86 -3.33
CA PRO A 86 9.04 -6.65 -3.12
C PRO A 86 8.24 -6.78 -4.42
N ASP A 87 7.62 -7.95 -4.64
CA ASP A 87 6.87 -8.28 -5.86
C ASP A 87 5.74 -7.29 -6.20
N TYR A 88 5.05 -6.78 -5.18
CA TYR A 88 3.90 -5.88 -5.38
C TYR A 88 4.30 -4.51 -5.96
N ILE A 89 5.59 -4.20 -6.08
CA ILE A 89 6.06 -2.92 -6.65
C ILE A 89 5.47 -2.67 -8.05
N GLY A 90 5.23 -3.74 -8.81
CA GLY A 90 4.61 -3.68 -10.13
C GLY A 90 3.16 -3.15 -10.13
N SER A 91 2.44 -3.27 -9.02
CA SER A 91 1.05 -2.81 -8.89
C SER A 91 0.90 -1.43 -8.22
N LEU A 92 2.01 -0.75 -7.88
CA LEU A 92 1.98 0.54 -7.18
C LEU A 92 1.22 1.63 -7.93
N GLN A 93 1.37 1.70 -9.26
CA GLN A 93 0.66 2.69 -10.06
C GLN A 93 -0.86 2.46 -9.99
N SER A 94 -1.28 1.20 -9.99
CA SER A 94 -2.68 0.83 -9.82
C SER A 94 -3.18 1.16 -8.42
N ALA A 95 -2.38 0.91 -7.36
CA ALA A 95 -2.72 1.30 -5.99
C ALA A 95 -2.91 2.83 -5.84
N TRP A 96 -2.00 3.64 -6.39
CA TRP A 96 -2.12 5.10 -6.35
C TRP A 96 -3.31 5.61 -7.18
N LEU A 97 -3.57 5.04 -8.34
CA LEU A 97 -4.74 5.38 -9.14
C LEU A 97 -6.04 5.02 -8.39
N ASN A 98 -6.06 3.88 -7.71
CA ASN A 98 -7.19 3.42 -6.88
C ASN A 98 -7.45 4.38 -5.71
N GLU A 99 -6.40 4.84 -5.02
CA GLU A 99 -6.47 5.85 -3.96
C GLU A 99 -7.00 7.19 -4.50
N ASN A 100 -6.43 7.67 -5.60
CA ASN A 100 -6.83 8.93 -6.23
C ASN A 100 -8.31 8.92 -6.64
N ALA A 101 -8.81 7.80 -7.18
CA ALA A 101 -10.23 7.65 -7.51
C ALA A 101 -11.12 7.74 -6.25
N THR A 102 -10.71 7.15 -5.12
CA THR A 102 -11.41 7.28 -3.83
C THR A 102 -11.40 8.73 -3.34
N LEU A 103 -10.23 9.38 -3.33
CA LEU A 103 -10.07 10.76 -2.88
C LEU A 103 -10.88 11.73 -3.74
N PHE A 104 -10.91 11.51 -5.06
CA PHE A 104 -11.74 12.27 -5.97
C PHE A 104 -13.22 12.14 -5.62
N ARG A 105 -13.75 10.91 -5.49
CA ARG A 105 -15.17 10.68 -5.14
C ARG A 105 -15.55 11.33 -3.82
N ARG A 106 -14.67 11.24 -2.81
CA ARG A 106 -14.89 11.89 -1.51
C ARG A 106 -14.96 13.41 -1.65
N ARG A 107 -14.02 14.02 -2.38
CA ARG A 107 -14.03 15.47 -2.65
C ARG A 107 -15.27 15.87 -3.47
N TYR A 108 -15.61 15.11 -4.49
CA TYR A 108 -16.80 15.35 -5.32
C TYR A 108 -18.08 15.35 -4.47
N TYR A 109 -18.24 14.37 -3.58
CA TYR A 109 -19.38 14.31 -2.66
C TYR A 109 -19.42 15.52 -1.70
N LEU A 110 -18.27 15.89 -1.10
CA LEU A 110 -18.17 17.06 -0.22
C LEU A 110 -18.47 18.39 -0.93
N ASN A 111 -18.36 18.43 -2.27
CA ASN A 111 -18.68 19.59 -3.11
C ASN A 111 -20.12 19.59 -3.64
N GLY A 112 -21.03 18.86 -3.01
CA GLY A 112 -22.43 18.80 -3.45
C GLY A 112 -22.62 18.02 -4.75
N SER A 113 -21.74 17.06 -5.03
CA SER A 113 -21.72 16.31 -6.29
C SER A 113 -21.53 17.20 -7.52
N HIS A 114 -20.63 18.18 -7.41
CA HIS A 114 -20.19 18.97 -8.55
C HIS A 114 -18.65 19.06 -8.66
N ALA A 115 -18.12 18.94 -9.88
CA ALA A 115 -16.70 19.02 -10.21
C ALA A 115 -16.28 20.45 -10.64
N GLY A 116 -17.20 21.41 -10.52
CA GLY A 116 -17.04 22.80 -10.93
C GLY A 116 -17.69 23.11 -12.28
N PHE A 117 -17.81 24.39 -12.59
CA PHE A 117 -18.44 24.89 -13.81
C PHE A 117 -17.67 26.08 -14.40
N VAL A 118 -17.91 26.35 -15.68
CA VAL A 118 -17.48 27.58 -16.34
C VAL A 118 -18.68 28.53 -16.38
N MET A 119 -18.60 29.65 -15.67
CA MET A 119 -19.55 30.75 -15.80
C MET A 119 -19.14 31.63 -16.98
N TYR A 120 -19.95 31.62 -18.02
CA TYR A 120 -19.78 32.40 -19.23
C TYR A 120 -20.73 33.60 -19.21
N VAL A 121 -20.21 34.81 -19.25
CA VAL A 121 -21.00 36.05 -19.30
C VAL A 121 -20.74 36.72 -20.64
N SER A 122 -21.78 36.81 -21.47
CA SER A 122 -21.75 37.43 -22.79
C SER A 122 -22.44 38.79 -22.83
N ASP A 123 -23.27 39.09 -21.82
CA ASP A 123 -23.99 40.35 -21.75
C ASP A 123 -23.02 41.53 -21.62
N ALA A 124 -23.35 42.63 -22.28
CA ALA A 124 -22.58 43.86 -22.21
C ALA A 124 -22.86 44.53 -20.86
N ALA A 125 -22.24 44.02 -19.79
CA ALA A 125 -22.37 44.60 -18.46
C ALA A 125 -22.02 46.09 -18.51
N GLN A 126 -22.93 46.94 -18.05
CA GLN A 126 -22.74 48.39 -18.03
C GLN A 126 -21.74 48.84 -16.96
N ASP A 127 -21.47 48.00 -15.95
CA ASP A 127 -20.53 48.30 -14.85
C ASP A 127 -19.44 47.23 -14.71
N ARG A 128 -18.18 47.67 -14.66
CA ARG A 128 -17.01 46.80 -14.41
C ARG A 128 -16.96 46.29 -12.98
N GLN A 129 -17.52 47.05 -12.02
CA GLN A 129 -17.50 46.68 -10.61
C GLN A 129 -18.30 45.40 -10.35
N ASP A 130 -19.43 45.21 -11.03
CA ASP A 130 -20.26 44.01 -10.89
C ASP A 130 -19.57 42.76 -11.43
N ILE A 131 -18.82 42.88 -12.54
CA ILE A 131 -18.02 41.77 -13.09
C ILE A 131 -16.92 41.37 -12.11
N ASP A 132 -16.24 42.34 -11.50
CA ASP A 132 -15.17 42.08 -10.54
C ASP A 132 -15.72 41.52 -9.22
N ALA A 133 -16.90 41.96 -8.78
CA ALA A 133 -17.61 41.39 -7.64
C ALA A 133 -18.01 39.93 -7.90
N MET A 134 -18.57 39.62 -9.07
CA MET A 134 -18.90 38.25 -9.47
C MET A 134 -17.66 37.35 -9.58
N ARG A 135 -16.59 37.86 -10.18
CA ARG A 135 -15.29 37.16 -10.25
C ARG A 135 -14.76 36.85 -8.85
N THR A 136 -14.85 37.81 -7.94
CA THR A 136 -14.38 37.67 -6.55
C THR A 136 -15.22 36.64 -5.79
N ALA A 137 -16.54 36.74 -5.87
CA ALA A 137 -17.46 35.78 -5.26
C ALA A 137 -17.22 34.34 -5.77
N LEU A 138 -16.97 34.14 -7.06
CA LEU A 138 -16.63 32.82 -7.62
C LEU A 138 -15.26 32.30 -7.17
N LYS A 139 -14.29 33.19 -7.00
CA LYS A 139 -12.94 32.85 -6.51
C LYS A 139 -12.96 32.50 -5.01
N GLU A 140 -13.87 33.09 -4.25
CA GLU A 140 -14.07 32.85 -2.82
C GLU A 140 -14.98 31.66 -2.54
N SER A 141 -15.92 31.35 -3.44
CA SER A 141 -16.79 30.16 -3.45
C SER A 141 -16.04 28.86 -3.77
N LYS A 142 -14.79 28.70 -3.28
CA LYS A 142 -14.06 27.45 -3.39
C LYS A 142 -14.82 26.37 -2.63
N GLY A 143 -15.35 25.40 -3.36
CA GLY A 143 -15.81 24.15 -2.76
C GLY A 143 -14.66 23.46 -2.00
N VAL A 144 -15.03 22.65 -1.01
CA VAL A 144 -14.10 21.83 -0.22
C VAL A 144 -13.43 20.78 -1.10
N GLY A 145 -12.21 21.07 -1.56
CA GLY A 145 -11.33 20.09 -2.21
C GLY A 145 -11.15 20.33 -3.71
N ASN A 146 -10.08 21.06 -4.06
CA ASN A 146 -9.40 21.17 -5.36
C ASN A 146 -10.19 21.40 -6.67
N PHE A 147 -11.52 21.39 -6.68
CA PHE A 147 -12.30 21.78 -7.86
C PHE A 147 -12.35 23.31 -7.97
N LYS A 148 -12.14 23.82 -9.18
CA LYS A 148 -12.08 25.26 -9.46
C LYS A 148 -13.19 25.62 -10.44
N ASN A 149 -13.98 26.63 -10.08
CA ASN A 149 -14.89 27.27 -11.02
C ASN A 149 -14.09 28.23 -11.91
N LEU A 150 -14.43 28.28 -13.20
CA LEU A 150 -13.80 29.20 -14.15
C LEU A 150 -14.80 30.30 -14.52
N PHE A 151 -14.32 31.54 -14.62
CA PHE A 151 -15.11 32.68 -15.08
C PHE A 151 -14.58 33.15 -16.42
N MET A 152 -15.46 33.24 -17.42
CA MET A 152 -15.14 33.72 -18.76
C MET A 152 -16.09 34.86 -19.13
N TYR A 153 -15.53 36.05 -19.38
CA TYR A 153 -16.28 37.21 -19.84
C TYR A 153 -15.95 37.48 -21.30
N SER A 154 -16.97 37.47 -22.17
CA SER A 154 -16.84 37.69 -23.61
C SER A 154 -17.98 38.58 -24.10
N PRO A 155 -17.86 39.91 -23.95
CA PRO A 155 -18.93 40.86 -24.29
C PRO A 155 -19.30 40.75 -25.77
N ASN A 156 -20.60 40.85 -26.08
CA ASN A 156 -21.18 40.68 -27.42
C ASN A 156 -21.03 39.26 -28.01
N GLY A 157 -20.81 38.24 -27.17
CA GLY A 157 -20.87 36.84 -27.59
C GLY A 157 -22.28 36.42 -27.99
N LYS A 158 -22.43 35.38 -28.84
CA LYS A 158 -23.74 34.81 -29.20
C LYS A 158 -24.21 33.76 -28.17
N LYS A 159 -25.54 33.73 -27.95
CA LYS A 159 -26.36 33.06 -26.91
C LYS A 159 -26.43 33.77 -25.55
N ASP A 160 -27.54 33.51 -24.84
CA ASP A 160 -28.01 33.95 -23.52
C ASP A 160 -26.95 34.67 -22.65
N GLY A 161 -27.30 35.84 -22.11
CA GLY A 161 -26.35 36.80 -21.48
C GLY A 161 -25.49 36.27 -20.33
N VAL A 162 -25.96 35.24 -19.61
CA VAL A 162 -25.20 34.51 -18.57
C VAL A 162 -25.48 33.02 -18.72
N GLN A 163 -24.43 32.20 -18.75
CA GLN A 163 -24.52 30.75 -18.88
C GLN A 163 -23.60 30.06 -17.88
N ILE A 164 -24.08 28.95 -17.34
CA ILE A 164 -23.27 28.00 -16.56
C ILE A 164 -23.02 26.81 -17.46
N ILE A 165 -21.78 26.63 -17.91
CA ILE A 165 -21.34 25.48 -18.69
C ILE A 165 -20.75 24.48 -17.69
N PRO A 166 -21.44 23.35 -17.42
CA PRO A 166 -20.88 22.32 -16.55
C PRO A 166 -19.61 21.76 -17.20
N ILE A 167 -18.53 21.62 -16.44
CA ILE A 167 -17.36 20.87 -16.91
C ILE A 167 -17.80 19.41 -16.92
N SER A 168 -18.03 18.84 -18.11
CA SER A 168 -18.69 17.53 -18.34
C SER A 168 -18.43 16.50 -17.22
N GLU A 169 -19.37 16.42 -16.28
CA GLU A 169 -19.35 15.48 -15.15
C GLU A 169 -19.83 14.07 -15.53
N VAL A 170 -20.58 13.97 -16.64
CA VAL A 170 -21.41 12.79 -16.94
C VAL A 170 -20.58 11.62 -17.50
N ALA A 171 -19.47 11.88 -18.19
CA ALA A 171 -18.61 10.80 -18.72
C ALA A 171 -17.66 10.19 -17.68
N ALA A 172 -17.31 10.95 -16.62
CA ALA A 172 -16.33 10.48 -15.63
C ALA A 172 -16.94 9.57 -14.56
N LYS A 173 -18.25 9.67 -14.29
CA LYS A 173 -18.93 8.87 -13.25
C LYS A 173 -18.83 7.37 -13.50
N ASP A 174 -18.99 6.94 -14.74
CA ASP A 174 -18.94 5.52 -15.13
C ASP A 174 -17.50 4.99 -15.13
N GLU A 175 -16.52 5.83 -15.48
CA GLU A 175 -15.10 5.44 -15.49
C GLU A 175 -14.52 5.17 -14.10
N PHE A 176 -14.98 5.85 -13.03
CA PHE A 176 -14.44 5.59 -11.70
C PHE A 176 -14.69 4.16 -11.23
N TRP A 177 -15.82 3.56 -11.62
CA TRP A 177 -16.10 2.18 -11.27
C TRP A 177 -15.15 1.22 -12.00
N ASN A 178 -14.93 1.46 -13.30
CA ASN A 178 -13.98 0.70 -14.10
C ASN A 178 -12.56 0.81 -13.54
N VAL A 179 -12.09 2.03 -13.28
CA VAL A 179 -10.78 2.28 -12.65
C VAL A 179 -10.65 1.52 -11.33
N LYS A 180 -11.66 1.55 -10.46
CA LYS A 180 -11.61 0.85 -9.17
C LYS A 180 -11.57 -0.67 -9.32
N ASN A 181 -12.28 -1.24 -10.30
CA ASN A 181 -12.27 -2.68 -10.54
C ASN A 181 -10.94 -3.13 -11.17
N THR A 182 -10.47 -2.48 -12.24
CA THR A 182 -9.19 -2.83 -12.89
C THR A 182 -8.02 -2.71 -11.91
N THR A 183 -7.93 -1.58 -11.20
CA THR A 183 -6.84 -1.38 -10.23
C THR A 183 -6.96 -2.27 -9.00
N ARG A 184 -8.16 -2.75 -8.63
CA ARG A 184 -8.31 -3.79 -7.60
C ARG A 184 -7.65 -5.07 -8.11
N ASP A 185 -8.00 -5.51 -9.31
CA ASP A 185 -7.53 -6.78 -9.87
C ASP A 185 -5.99 -6.77 -10.05
N ASP A 186 -5.40 -5.64 -10.48
CA ASP A 186 -3.94 -5.45 -10.52
C ASP A 186 -3.28 -5.56 -9.14
N GLN A 187 -3.91 -5.00 -8.09
CA GLN A 187 -3.41 -5.12 -6.72
C GLN A 187 -3.49 -6.56 -6.23
N LEU A 188 -4.56 -7.29 -6.57
CA LEU A 188 -4.68 -8.71 -6.22
C LEU A 188 -3.60 -9.54 -6.91
N ALA A 189 -3.36 -9.29 -8.19
CA ALA A 189 -2.30 -9.95 -8.94
C ALA A 189 -0.92 -9.63 -8.36
N GLY A 190 -0.65 -8.37 -8.02
CA GLY A 190 0.62 -7.96 -7.42
C GLY A 190 0.88 -8.56 -6.03
N HIS A 191 -0.16 -8.85 -5.26
CA HIS A 191 -0.04 -9.53 -3.97
C HIS A 191 -0.21 -11.06 -4.03
N ARG A 192 -0.65 -11.60 -5.17
CA ARG A 192 -0.88 -13.04 -5.42
C ARG A 192 -1.83 -13.71 -4.41
N ILE A 193 -2.77 -12.95 -3.83
CA ILE A 193 -3.74 -13.47 -2.86
C ILE A 193 -5.09 -13.74 -3.57
N PRO A 194 -5.70 -14.93 -3.41
CA PRO A 194 -7.03 -15.19 -3.93
C PRO A 194 -8.08 -14.21 -3.35
N PRO A 195 -8.96 -13.63 -4.19
CA PRO A 195 -9.93 -12.61 -3.75
C PRO A 195 -10.87 -13.08 -2.64
N GLN A 196 -11.29 -14.36 -2.68
CA GLN A 196 -12.16 -14.93 -1.66
C GLN A 196 -11.53 -14.98 -0.26
N LEU A 197 -10.19 -15.03 -0.14
CA LEU A 197 -9.49 -14.99 1.15
C LEU A 197 -9.39 -13.57 1.72
N MET A 198 -9.58 -12.55 0.89
CA MET A 198 -9.58 -11.14 1.28
C MET A 198 -10.98 -10.60 1.64
N GLY A 199 -12.00 -11.46 1.65
CA GLY A 199 -13.39 -11.04 1.89
C GLY A 199 -13.99 -10.23 0.74
N ILE A 200 -13.45 -10.35 -0.47
CA ILE A 200 -14.01 -9.69 -1.65
C ILE A 200 -15.31 -10.40 -2.04
N ILE A 201 -16.36 -9.62 -2.30
CA ILE A 201 -17.64 -10.13 -2.76
C ILE A 201 -17.60 -10.25 -4.29
N PRO A 202 -17.91 -11.42 -4.88
CA PRO A 202 -17.94 -11.59 -6.33
C PRO A 202 -19.04 -10.75 -6.96
N GLN A 203 -18.76 -10.16 -8.12
CA GLN A 203 -19.72 -9.36 -8.88
C GLN A 203 -20.49 -10.18 -9.93
N ASN A 204 -20.06 -11.41 -10.20
CA ASN A 204 -20.65 -12.33 -11.16
C ASN A 204 -21.47 -13.43 -10.47
N THR A 205 -22.50 -13.94 -11.15
CA THR A 205 -23.43 -14.96 -10.63
C THR A 205 -22.74 -16.29 -10.27
N GLY A 206 -21.55 -16.56 -10.83
CA GLY A 206 -20.79 -17.79 -10.60
C GLY A 206 -19.92 -17.82 -9.34
N GLY A 207 -19.73 -16.67 -8.66
CA GLY A 207 -18.87 -16.59 -7.47
C GLY A 207 -17.38 -16.88 -7.75
N PHE A 208 -16.60 -17.06 -6.66
CA PHE A 208 -15.17 -17.40 -6.73
C PHE A 208 -14.87 -18.91 -6.63
N GLY A 209 -15.90 -19.74 -6.46
CA GLY A 209 -15.75 -21.17 -6.23
C GLY A 209 -15.42 -21.53 -4.78
N ASP A 210 -14.75 -22.67 -4.61
CA ASP A 210 -14.46 -23.30 -3.32
C ASP A 210 -13.30 -22.60 -2.59
N VAL A 211 -13.60 -22.06 -1.40
CA VAL A 211 -12.66 -21.30 -0.57
C VAL A 211 -11.57 -22.20 0.01
N GLU A 212 -11.89 -23.44 0.38
CA GLU A 212 -10.91 -24.38 0.95
C GLU A 212 -9.85 -24.76 -0.08
N LYS A 213 -10.27 -25.04 -1.33
CA LYS A 213 -9.32 -25.32 -2.42
C LYS A 213 -8.42 -24.13 -2.70
N ALA A 214 -8.97 -22.92 -2.71
CA ALA A 214 -8.19 -21.70 -2.91
C ALA A 214 -7.19 -21.46 -1.78
N ALA A 215 -7.59 -21.69 -0.53
CA ALA A 215 -6.70 -21.62 0.62
C ALA A 215 -5.56 -22.64 0.52
N ASN A 216 -5.85 -23.89 0.16
CA ASN A 216 -4.83 -24.94 0.01
C ASN A 216 -3.82 -24.61 -1.11
N VAL A 217 -4.30 -24.13 -2.27
CA VAL A 217 -3.41 -23.73 -3.38
C VAL A 217 -2.57 -22.51 -2.99
N PHE A 218 -3.16 -21.52 -2.33
CA PHE A 218 -2.44 -20.35 -1.83
C PHE A 218 -1.36 -20.75 -0.83
N VAL A 219 -1.68 -21.62 0.13
CA VAL A 219 -0.68 -22.06 1.11
C VAL A 219 0.48 -22.79 0.44
N ALA A 220 0.19 -23.75 -0.44
CA ALA A 220 1.23 -24.53 -1.12
C ALA A 220 2.12 -23.68 -2.04
N ASN A 221 1.55 -22.71 -2.77
CA ASN A 221 2.29 -21.95 -3.79
C ASN A 221 2.88 -20.63 -3.29
N GLU A 222 2.30 -20.03 -2.26
CA GLU A 222 2.68 -18.69 -1.77
C GLU A 222 3.23 -18.76 -0.34
N LEU A 223 2.49 -19.38 0.59
CA LEU A 223 2.87 -19.33 2.00
C LEU A 223 4.03 -20.27 2.33
N GLU A 224 4.02 -21.51 1.86
CA GLU A 224 5.08 -22.49 2.14
C GLU A 224 6.45 -22.08 1.56
N PRO A 225 6.56 -21.56 0.33
CA PRO A 225 7.81 -21.00 -0.19
C PRO A 225 8.30 -19.79 0.60
N LEU A 226 7.39 -18.89 1.01
CA LEU A 226 7.73 -17.76 1.87
C LEU A 226 8.25 -18.23 3.25
N GLN A 227 7.60 -19.23 3.84
CA GLN A 227 8.04 -19.87 5.07
C GLN A 227 9.40 -20.58 4.90
N ALA A 228 9.68 -21.16 3.73
CA ALA A 228 10.98 -21.74 3.42
C ALA A 228 12.07 -20.65 3.37
N THR A 229 11.82 -19.54 2.69
CA THR A 229 12.72 -18.37 2.66
C THR A 229 12.98 -17.84 4.07
N MET A 230 11.94 -17.72 4.90
CA MET A 230 12.12 -17.29 6.29
C MET A 230 12.90 -18.28 7.16
N ARG A 231 12.95 -19.57 6.79
CA ARG A 231 13.74 -20.60 7.49
C ARG A 231 15.24 -20.52 7.18
N GLU A 232 15.68 -19.81 6.14
CA GLU A 232 17.10 -19.55 5.88
C GLU A 232 17.81 -18.87 7.07
N ILE A 233 17.03 -18.14 7.90
CA ILE A 233 17.50 -17.58 9.16
C ILE A 233 18.10 -18.66 10.08
N ASN A 234 17.52 -19.86 10.11
CA ASN A 234 18.00 -20.96 10.95
C ASN A 234 19.36 -21.46 10.46
N GLU A 235 19.54 -21.55 9.14
CA GLU A 235 20.82 -21.96 8.53
C GLU A 235 21.92 -20.97 8.88
N TRP A 236 21.62 -19.68 8.77
CA TRP A 236 22.55 -18.62 9.16
C TRP A 236 22.85 -18.62 10.67
N ALA A 237 21.83 -18.80 11.52
CA ALA A 237 21.99 -18.80 12.97
C ALA A 237 22.72 -20.05 13.50
N GLY A 238 22.71 -21.14 12.72
CA GLY A 238 23.19 -22.47 13.10
C GLY A 238 22.31 -23.17 14.14
N GLU A 239 21.09 -22.68 14.35
CA GLU A 239 20.13 -23.21 15.32
C GLU A 239 18.69 -22.93 14.87
N GLU A 240 17.73 -23.73 15.34
CA GLU A 240 16.33 -23.59 14.96
C GLU A 240 15.65 -22.46 15.78
N ILE A 241 15.51 -21.28 15.16
CA ILE A 241 14.88 -20.11 15.79
C ILE A 241 13.51 -19.74 15.21
N VAL A 242 13.25 -20.06 13.95
CA VAL A 242 11.98 -19.89 13.25
C VAL A 242 11.41 -21.27 12.90
N VAL A 243 10.22 -21.57 13.40
CA VAL A 243 9.52 -22.84 13.17
C VAL A 243 8.10 -22.54 12.72
N PHE A 244 7.67 -23.23 11.67
CA PHE A 244 6.29 -23.20 11.20
C PHE A 244 5.66 -24.56 11.44
N HIS A 245 4.41 -24.54 11.90
CA HIS A 245 3.61 -25.76 12.01
C HIS A 245 3.00 -26.08 10.64
N PRO A 246 2.80 -27.37 10.33
CA PRO A 246 2.05 -27.78 9.15
C PRO A 246 0.69 -27.07 9.11
N TYR A 247 0.33 -26.58 7.93
CA TYR A 247 -0.97 -25.93 7.74
C TYR A 247 -2.10 -26.96 7.81
N SER A 248 -3.21 -26.59 8.43
CA SER A 248 -4.45 -27.39 8.50
C SER A 248 -5.66 -26.45 8.57
N LEU A 249 -6.71 -26.75 7.80
CA LEU A 249 -7.97 -26.00 7.76
C LEU A 249 -9.00 -26.46 8.81
N GLY A 250 -8.66 -27.47 9.62
CA GLY A 250 -9.59 -28.16 10.52
C GLY A 250 -9.51 -29.66 10.25
N GLU A 251 -9.15 -30.42 11.29
CA GLU A 251 -8.71 -31.81 11.18
C GLU A 251 -9.90 -32.79 11.01
N ASN A 252 -9.64 -33.94 10.38
CA ASN A 252 -10.22 -35.20 10.86
C ASN A 252 -9.50 -35.64 12.16
N GLY A 253 -9.51 -34.78 13.19
CA GLY A 253 -8.80 -34.94 14.46
C GLY A 253 -9.31 -33.92 15.49
N PRO A 254 -9.22 -34.22 16.80
CA PRO A 254 -9.76 -33.35 17.83
C PRO A 254 -8.82 -32.16 18.02
N GLY A 255 -9.18 -31.01 17.44
CA GLY A 255 -8.43 -29.77 17.61
C GLY A 255 -8.25 -29.39 19.09
N PRO A 256 -7.20 -28.61 19.42
CA PRO A 256 -6.93 -28.23 20.80
C PRO A 256 -8.07 -27.35 21.31
N GLU A 257 -8.71 -27.77 22.41
CA GLU A 257 -9.56 -26.91 23.22
C GLU A 257 -8.77 -25.64 23.55
N LEU A 258 -9.26 -24.51 23.04
CA LEU A 258 -8.84 -23.20 23.51
C LEU A 258 -9.29 -23.09 24.96
N ASP A 259 -8.42 -23.46 25.90
CA ASP A 259 -8.58 -23.21 27.32
C ASP A 259 -8.47 -21.70 27.58
N PRO A 260 -9.58 -21.01 27.93
CA PRO A 260 -9.57 -19.58 28.17
C PRO A 260 -8.94 -19.20 29.52
N THR A 261 -8.33 -20.14 30.25
CA THR A 261 -7.71 -19.92 31.57
C THR A 261 -6.19 -20.08 31.63
N LYS A 262 -5.49 -20.18 30.49
CA LYS A 262 -4.02 -20.11 30.41
C LYS A 262 -3.49 -18.88 29.68
#